data_AF-A0A9E3R128-F1
#
_entry.id   AF-A0A9E3R128-F1
#
_cell.length_a   1.000
_cell.length_b   1.000
_cell.length_c   1.000
_cell.angle_alpha   90.00
_cell.angle_beta   90.00
_cell.angle_gamma   90.00
#
_symmetry.space_group_name_H-M   'P 1'
#
loop_
_entity.id
_entity.type
_entity.pdbx_description
1 polymer ?
#
loop_
_entity_poly.entity_id
_entity_poly.type
_entity_poly.pdbx_seq_one_letter_code
_entity_poly.pdbx_strand_id
1 'polypeptide(L)'
;MSHLEHETAWALARGQRTQAEVAQDRAHLTECAQCRAQQTKVEAAVALLEPRQVPPLSSERAAAMRRALVAHAAQESAPWWRAWLSPTRWIPLVSATGLVLFVVTQLAAPRVEPMLRATVTTQALAQVNGAAVEPEQAVAEGASLRTSQGGALALKLADATAVALAADTRLTVRRLRPREVSFTLEAGEVTIDAPHDPTRALRVQAGGLEVVDVGTSFTVKQSDGAVRVAVTSGEVELRGAGSPQRLTAGHAARFENGVLREDAVALGVNPDVAPVPAPAPLPVPAPVAPSPPSPPSPAAVRPPPPAPVPAAPVPVPNAPVPVNAPEPEPEVHEEAWAPLPPGAAASKPPAVSPPPPPPTTPAAPPATAPAPSKTNRAIGADEVTVTAAEQRLKSLATGVTQSFTTSARELRAKELHRLAESGDCNQVVLRANAWLTETPTADPAEPRWRRAVMVDQAKCLTKLGRKDEADQVRANLPP
;
A
#
# COMPACT_ATOMS: atom_id res chain seq x y z
N MET A 1 -9.95 71.65 3.84
CA MET A 1 -8.55 71.81 3.43
C MET A 1 -8.25 70.71 2.44
N SER A 2 -7.71 71.03 1.26
CA SER A 2 -7.28 70.01 0.29
C SER A 2 -6.05 69.28 0.83
N HIS A 3 -6.05 67.96 0.78
CA HIS A 3 -4.90 67.15 1.15
C HIS A 3 -3.78 67.29 0.13
N LEU A 4 -2.55 67.08 0.57
CA LEU A 4 -1.39 66.96 -0.32
C LEU A 4 -1.60 65.80 -1.31
N GLU A 5 -1.36 66.02 -2.60
CA GLU A 5 -1.45 64.96 -3.60
C GLU A 5 -0.33 63.93 -3.39
N HIS A 6 -0.61 62.68 -3.79
CA HIS A 6 0.32 61.57 -3.60
C HIS A 6 1.66 61.81 -4.33
N GLU A 7 1.63 62.38 -5.53
CA GLU A 7 2.85 62.69 -6.29
C GLU A 7 3.70 63.76 -5.59
N THR A 8 3.06 64.75 -4.95
CA THR A 8 3.75 65.79 -4.18
C THR A 8 4.45 65.21 -2.96
N ALA A 9 3.84 64.24 -2.26
CA ALA A 9 4.46 63.56 -1.11
C ALA A 9 5.74 62.80 -1.53
N TRP A 10 5.71 62.10 -2.66
CA TRP A 10 6.87 61.41 -3.22
C TRP A 10 7.95 62.36 -3.76
N ALA A 11 7.55 63.48 -4.37
CA ALA A 11 8.49 64.50 -4.83
C ALA A 11 9.19 65.19 -3.63
N LEU A 12 8.44 65.46 -2.55
CA LEU A 12 8.97 66.01 -1.31
C LEU A 12 9.95 65.05 -0.64
N ALA A 13 9.61 63.75 -0.54
CA ALA A 13 10.45 62.73 0.11
C ALA A 13 11.76 62.44 -0.67
N ARG A 14 11.75 62.57 -2.00
CA ARG A 14 12.94 62.40 -2.86
C ARG A 14 13.77 63.69 -3.03
N GLY A 15 13.40 64.77 -2.36
CA GLY A 15 14.11 66.05 -2.48
C GLY A 15 13.98 66.73 -3.85
N GLN A 16 12.91 66.45 -4.60
CA GLN A 16 12.68 66.93 -5.96
C GLN A 16 11.83 68.23 -6.03
N ARG A 17 11.48 68.82 -4.88
CA ARG A 17 10.69 70.05 -4.76
C ARG A 17 11.62 71.27 -4.60
N THR A 18 11.23 72.43 -5.11
CA THR A 18 11.98 73.68 -4.91
C THR A 18 11.89 74.15 -3.45
N GLN A 19 12.82 74.99 -3.00
CA GLN A 19 12.87 75.42 -1.59
C GLN A 19 11.60 76.17 -1.15
N ALA A 20 10.98 76.95 -2.03
CA ALA A 20 9.73 77.66 -1.76
C ALA A 20 8.53 76.69 -1.61
N GLU A 21 8.45 75.69 -2.48
CA GLU A 21 7.42 74.64 -2.43
C GLU A 21 7.55 73.75 -1.19
N VAL A 22 8.79 73.42 -0.80
CA VAL A 22 9.07 72.65 0.43
C VAL A 22 8.57 73.40 1.66
N ALA A 23 8.75 74.72 1.72
CA ALA A 23 8.27 75.53 2.84
C ALA A 23 6.73 75.50 2.93
N GLN A 24 6.04 75.61 1.79
CA GLN A 24 4.59 75.52 1.71
C GLN A 24 4.07 74.13 2.12
N ASP A 25 4.66 73.06 1.61
CA ASP A 25 4.26 71.69 1.95
C ASP A 25 4.48 71.40 3.43
N ARG A 26 5.62 71.84 3.99
CA ARG A 26 5.91 71.67 5.42
C ARG A 26 4.93 72.44 6.31
N ALA A 27 4.54 73.65 5.92
CA ALA A 27 3.49 74.39 6.63
C ALA A 27 2.18 73.59 6.63
N HIS A 28 1.76 73.04 5.48
CA HIS A 28 0.58 72.18 5.41
C HIS A 28 0.68 70.93 6.29
N LEU A 29 1.84 70.26 6.34
CA LEU A 29 2.07 69.08 7.19
C LEU A 29 2.01 69.40 8.69
N THR A 30 2.26 70.64 9.10
CA THR A 30 2.04 71.07 10.49
C THR A 30 0.57 71.19 10.86
N GLU A 31 -0.30 71.48 9.88
CA GLU A 31 -1.74 71.68 10.09
C GLU A 31 -2.58 70.41 9.83
N CYS A 32 -2.10 69.49 8.98
CA CYS A 32 -2.84 68.26 8.61
C CYS A 32 -2.18 66.97 9.15
N ALA A 33 -2.80 66.36 10.16
CA ALA A 33 -2.31 65.11 10.78
C ALA A 33 -2.29 63.91 9.81
N GLN A 34 -3.28 63.83 8.91
CA GLN A 34 -3.39 62.72 7.94
C GLN A 34 -2.29 62.77 6.87
N CYS A 35 -2.00 63.96 6.33
CA CYS A 35 -0.90 64.15 5.38
C CYS A 35 0.46 63.90 6.06
N ARG A 36 0.62 64.28 7.33
CA ARG A 36 1.82 63.94 8.11
C ARG A 36 2.03 62.43 8.22
N ALA A 37 0.99 61.68 8.58
CA ALA A 37 1.08 60.22 8.69
C ALA A 37 1.38 59.53 7.35
N GLN A 38 0.90 60.08 6.23
CA GLN A 38 1.27 59.58 4.90
C GLN A 38 2.72 59.91 4.54
N GLN A 39 3.17 61.13 4.82
CA GLN A 39 4.54 61.56 4.54
C GLN A 39 5.58 60.67 5.25
N THR A 40 5.33 60.28 6.51
CA THR A 40 6.23 59.37 7.26
C THR A 40 6.33 57.99 6.60
N LYS A 41 5.25 57.48 6.00
CA LYS A 41 5.26 56.20 5.27
C LYS A 41 6.04 56.29 3.98
N VAL A 42 5.89 57.41 3.24
CA VAL A 42 6.63 57.65 2.00
C VAL A 42 8.12 57.82 2.28
N GLU A 43 8.49 58.57 3.31
CA GLU A 43 9.89 58.74 3.73
C GLU A 43 10.54 57.39 4.14
N ALA A 44 9.81 56.54 4.86
CA ALA A 44 10.28 55.19 5.18
C ALA A 44 10.46 54.31 3.93
N ALA A 45 9.56 54.43 2.95
CA ALA A 45 9.67 53.70 1.68
C ALA A 45 10.84 54.19 0.83
N VAL A 46 11.08 55.50 0.74
CA VAL A 46 12.24 56.08 0.04
C VAL A 46 13.55 55.64 0.71
N ALA A 47 13.61 55.64 2.04
CA ALA A 47 14.80 55.18 2.78
C ALA A 47 15.17 53.71 2.52
N LEU A 48 14.19 52.87 2.16
CA LEU A 48 14.42 51.48 1.76
C LEU A 48 14.89 51.33 0.30
N LEU A 49 14.56 52.30 -0.55
CA LEU A 49 14.91 52.32 -1.97
C LEU A 49 16.23 53.04 -2.24
N GLU A 50 16.71 53.86 -1.30
CA GLU A 50 18.00 54.55 -1.41
C GLU A 50 19.12 53.50 -1.47
N PRO A 51 19.86 53.39 -2.60
CA PRO A 51 20.92 52.41 -2.72
C PRO A 51 22.01 52.78 -1.72
N ARG A 52 22.18 51.95 -0.67
CA ARG A 52 23.32 52.08 0.24
C ARG A 52 24.60 51.99 -0.61
N GLN A 53 25.37 53.06 -0.63
CA GLN A 53 26.69 53.07 -1.26
C GLN A 53 27.54 52.01 -0.58
N VAL A 54 27.73 50.87 -1.25
CA VAL A 54 28.68 49.85 -0.83
C VAL A 54 30.06 50.44 -1.14
N PRO A 55 30.96 50.60 -0.15
CA PRO A 55 32.30 51.09 -0.42
C PRO A 55 32.98 50.17 -1.45
N PRO A 56 33.79 50.70 -2.37
CA PRO A 56 34.46 49.88 -3.37
C PRO A 56 35.27 48.80 -2.66
N LEU A 57 35.05 47.54 -3.04
CA LEU A 57 35.79 46.40 -2.50
C LEU A 57 37.29 46.63 -2.73
N SER A 58 38.10 46.56 -1.68
CA SER A 58 39.55 46.57 -1.82
C SER A 58 40.01 45.45 -2.76
N SER A 59 41.07 45.67 -3.52
CA SER A 59 41.60 44.71 -4.51
C SER A 59 41.82 43.32 -3.90
N GLU A 60 42.22 43.26 -2.63
CA GLU A 60 42.38 42.02 -1.86
C GLU A 60 41.07 41.29 -1.61
N ARG A 61 40.00 41.99 -1.22
CA ARG A 61 38.68 41.38 -0.99
C ARG A 61 38.02 40.96 -2.30
N ALA A 62 38.21 41.73 -3.37
CA ALA A 62 37.76 41.34 -4.71
C ALA A 62 38.50 40.07 -5.20
N ALA A 63 39.80 39.96 -4.94
CA ALA A 63 40.59 38.78 -5.27
C ALA A 63 40.24 37.56 -4.40
N ALA A 64 39.93 37.76 -3.11
CA ALA A 64 39.44 36.70 -2.23
C ALA A 64 38.06 36.20 -2.67
N MET A 65 37.15 37.11 -3.03
CA MET A 65 35.81 36.75 -3.49
C MET A 65 35.82 36.05 -4.85
N ARG A 66 36.69 36.47 -5.80
CA ARG A 66 36.91 35.73 -7.05
C ARG A 66 37.46 34.33 -6.80
N ARG A 67 38.43 34.16 -5.88
CA ARG A 67 38.94 32.84 -5.52
C ARG A 67 37.87 31.95 -4.91
N ALA A 68 37.01 32.49 -4.03
CA ALA A 68 35.89 31.77 -3.45
C ALA A 68 34.85 31.37 -4.52
N LEU A 69 34.51 32.27 -5.45
CA LEU A 69 33.58 32.00 -6.54
C LEU A 69 34.12 30.96 -7.53
N VAL A 70 35.41 31.01 -7.89
CA VAL A 70 36.05 30.00 -8.74
C VAL A 70 36.10 28.64 -8.04
N ALA A 71 36.38 28.61 -6.73
CA ALA A 71 36.34 27.37 -5.95
C ALA A 71 34.91 26.78 -5.86
N HIS A 72 33.89 27.62 -5.75
CA HIS A 72 32.48 27.18 -5.78
C HIS A 72 32.05 26.69 -7.17
N ALA A 73 32.42 27.40 -8.23
CA ALA A 73 32.13 27.01 -9.61
C ALA A 73 32.85 25.71 -10.01
N ALA A 74 34.06 25.47 -9.49
CA ALA A 74 34.79 24.22 -9.68
C ALA A 74 34.10 23.01 -9.01
N GLN A 75 33.26 23.25 -7.99
CA GLN A 75 32.48 22.22 -7.30
C GLN A 75 31.20 21.86 -8.06
N GLU A 76 30.66 22.76 -8.87
CA GLU A 76 29.55 22.49 -9.79
C GLU A 76 30.02 21.84 -11.11
N SER A 77 31.28 22.05 -11.50
CA SER A 77 31.85 21.50 -12.74
C SER A 77 32.57 20.16 -12.56
N ALA A 78 32.00 19.22 -11.78
CA ALA A 78 32.45 17.83 -11.87
C ALA A 78 32.12 17.31 -13.29
N PRO A 79 33.08 16.77 -14.06
CA PRO A 79 32.83 16.35 -15.43
C PRO A 79 31.72 15.30 -15.48
N TRP A 80 30.65 15.59 -16.22
CA TRP A 80 29.47 14.73 -16.38
C TRP A 80 29.78 13.26 -16.71
N TRP A 81 30.92 12.99 -17.35
CA TRP A 81 31.37 11.64 -17.71
C TRP A 81 31.89 10.79 -16.53
N ARG A 82 32.42 11.41 -15.45
CA ARG A 82 32.82 10.67 -14.23
C ARG A 82 31.63 10.14 -13.44
N ALA A 83 30.45 10.70 -13.68
CA ALA A 83 29.20 10.28 -13.08
C ALA A 83 28.54 9.12 -13.86
N TRP A 84 29.09 8.68 -15.00
CA TRP A 84 28.58 7.56 -15.79
C TRP A 84 29.29 6.22 -15.48
N LEU A 85 30.43 6.26 -14.79
CA LEU A 85 31.28 5.09 -14.53
C LEU A 85 31.33 4.64 -13.04
N SER A 86 30.58 5.27 -12.14
CA SER A 86 30.51 4.80 -10.74
C SER A 86 29.52 3.63 -10.59
N PRO A 87 29.90 2.51 -9.95
CA PRO A 87 29.08 1.30 -9.83
C PRO A 87 27.75 1.51 -9.08
N THR A 88 27.60 2.65 -8.40
CA THR A 88 26.39 3.04 -7.65
C THR A 88 25.24 3.53 -8.54
N ARG A 89 25.45 3.78 -9.83
CA ARG A 89 24.41 4.22 -10.77
C ARG A 89 23.76 3.13 -11.62
N TRP A 90 24.17 1.87 -11.45
CA TRP A 90 23.44 0.72 -11.98
C TRP A 90 22.26 0.29 -11.08
N ILE A 91 22.20 0.84 -9.85
CA ILE A 91 21.11 0.60 -8.89
C ILE A 91 19.73 0.97 -9.46
N PRO A 92 19.51 2.10 -10.17
CA PRO A 92 18.19 2.42 -10.72
C PRO A 92 17.73 1.54 -11.90
N LEU A 93 18.64 0.93 -12.66
CA LEU A 93 18.28 -0.02 -13.73
C LEU A 93 17.91 -1.39 -13.13
N VAL A 94 18.59 -1.80 -12.05
CA VAL A 94 18.18 -2.94 -11.22
C VAL A 94 16.90 -2.65 -10.44
N SER A 95 16.64 -1.39 -10.04
CA SER A 95 15.44 -1.05 -9.26
C SER A 95 14.20 -0.83 -10.12
N ALA A 96 14.29 -0.40 -11.37
CA ALA A 96 13.11 -0.35 -12.25
C ALA A 96 12.70 -1.75 -12.71
N THR A 97 13.68 -2.60 -13.07
CA THR A 97 13.44 -4.01 -13.38
C THR A 97 13.04 -4.78 -12.12
N GLY A 98 13.63 -4.46 -10.96
CA GLY A 98 13.31 -5.03 -9.66
C GLY A 98 11.98 -4.55 -9.10
N LEU A 99 11.54 -3.31 -9.34
CA LEU A 99 10.23 -2.81 -8.96
C LEU A 99 9.14 -3.36 -9.87
N VAL A 100 9.40 -3.48 -11.19
CA VAL A 100 8.48 -4.17 -12.10
C VAL A 100 8.43 -5.66 -11.76
N LEU A 101 9.56 -6.32 -11.51
CA LEU A 101 9.58 -7.71 -11.05
C LEU A 101 8.91 -7.85 -9.68
N PHE A 102 9.10 -6.92 -8.75
CA PHE A 102 8.47 -6.90 -7.42
C PHE A 102 6.97 -6.63 -7.50
N VAL A 103 6.52 -5.73 -8.36
CA VAL A 103 5.08 -5.46 -8.58
C VAL A 103 4.43 -6.62 -9.32
N VAL A 104 5.11 -7.20 -10.30
CA VAL A 104 4.67 -8.42 -10.99
C VAL A 104 4.67 -9.61 -10.03
N THR A 105 5.66 -9.78 -9.15
CA THR A 105 5.66 -10.87 -8.14
C THR A 105 4.74 -10.60 -6.96
N GLN A 106 4.39 -9.35 -6.64
CA GLN A 106 3.38 -9.01 -5.62
C GLN A 106 1.94 -9.14 -6.16
N LEU A 107 1.70 -8.86 -7.44
CA LEU A 107 0.41 -9.09 -8.10
C LEU A 107 0.23 -10.56 -8.53
N ALA A 108 1.32 -11.27 -8.81
CA ALA A 108 1.36 -12.71 -9.06
C ALA A 108 1.71 -13.52 -7.81
N ALA A 109 1.81 -12.89 -6.64
CA ALA A 109 1.92 -13.63 -5.39
C ALA A 109 0.68 -14.52 -5.36
N PRO A 110 0.83 -15.86 -5.32
CA PRO A 110 -0.32 -16.73 -5.19
C PRO A 110 -1.07 -16.18 -3.98
N ARG A 111 -2.35 -15.84 -4.15
CA ARG A 111 -3.22 -15.60 -3.00
C ARG A 111 -3.20 -16.92 -2.24
N VAL A 112 -2.27 -17.05 -1.31
CA VAL A 112 -2.24 -18.15 -0.36
C VAL A 112 -3.40 -17.81 0.57
N GLU A 113 -4.62 -18.06 0.08
CA GLU A 113 -5.78 -18.03 0.94
C GLU A 113 -5.44 -18.97 2.09
N PRO A 114 -5.48 -18.47 3.34
CA PRO A 114 -5.13 -19.28 4.50
C PRO A 114 -5.96 -20.55 4.41
N MET A 115 -5.29 -21.70 4.32
CA MET A 115 -5.95 -22.98 4.18
C MET A 115 -6.87 -23.19 5.39
N LEU A 116 -8.09 -23.62 5.12
CA LEU A 116 -9.02 -23.96 6.18
C LEU A 116 -8.46 -25.21 6.88
N ARG A 117 -8.12 -25.08 8.17
CA ARG A 117 -7.59 -26.20 8.95
C ARG A 117 -8.74 -27.14 9.28
N ALA A 118 -8.57 -28.42 8.98
CA ALA A 118 -9.41 -29.49 9.48
C ALA A 118 -8.58 -30.35 10.44
N THR A 119 -9.14 -30.65 11.62
CA THR A 119 -8.48 -31.46 12.65
C THR A 119 -9.36 -32.63 13.03
N VAL A 120 -8.75 -33.78 13.26
CA VAL A 120 -9.45 -34.95 13.80
C VAL A 120 -9.82 -34.71 15.26
N THR A 121 -11.07 -34.97 15.62
CA THR A 121 -11.59 -34.81 16.98
C THR A 121 -11.96 -36.13 17.64
N THR A 122 -12.44 -37.11 16.86
CA THR A 122 -12.64 -38.48 17.32
C THR A 122 -12.16 -39.45 16.24
N GLN A 123 -11.50 -40.53 16.66
CA GLN A 123 -11.12 -41.61 15.76
C GLN A 123 -11.32 -42.99 16.42
N ALA A 124 -11.83 -43.93 15.62
CA ALA A 124 -11.83 -45.35 15.90
C ALA A 124 -11.63 -46.09 14.58
N LEU A 125 -10.59 -46.92 14.49
CA LEU A 125 -10.26 -47.72 13.31
C LEU A 125 -10.34 -46.92 11.98
N ALA A 126 -9.74 -45.72 12.01
CA ALA A 126 -9.72 -44.81 10.88
C ALA A 126 -8.30 -44.64 10.31
N GLN A 127 -8.22 -44.26 9.04
CA GLN A 127 -6.99 -43.97 8.33
C GLN A 127 -7.08 -42.65 7.57
N VAL A 128 -5.97 -41.90 7.55
CA VAL A 128 -5.75 -40.74 6.67
C VAL A 128 -4.57 -41.09 5.76
N ASN A 129 -4.78 -41.05 4.45
CA ASN A 129 -3.79 -41.41 3.42
C ASN A 129 -3.18 -42.82 3.61
N GLY A 130 -3.96 -43.76 4.17
CA GLY A 130 -3.52 -45.15 4.42
C GLY A 130 -2.76 -45.37 5.72
N ALA A 131 -2.51 -44.32 6.51
CA ALA A 131 -1.90 -44.42 7.84
C ALA A 131 -2.97 -44.29 8.94
N ALA A 132 -2.76 -44.95 10.08
CA ALA A 132 -3.64 -44.81 11.25
C ALA A 132 -3.70 -43.35 11.71
N VAL A 133 -4.87 -42.93 12.18
CA VAL A 133 -5.13 -41.54 12.56
C VAL A 133 -4.58 -41.21 13.95
N GLU A 134 -3.86 -40.11 14.05
CA GLU A 134 -3.41 -39.55 15.33
C GLU A 134 -4.41 -38.52 15.90
N PRO A 135 -4.45 -38.33 17.23
CA PRO A 135 -5.27 -37.29 17.85
C PRO A 135 -4.90 -35.90 17.32
N GLU A 136 -5.91 -35.06 17.04
CA GLU A 136 -5.73 -33.70 16.52
C GLU A 136 -4.95 -33.59 15.20
N GLN A 137 -4.80 -34.71 14.47
CA GLN A 137 -4.11 -34.73 13.20
C GLN A 137 -4.76 -33.75 12.22
N ALA A 138 -3.92 -32.90 11.62
CA ALA A 138 -4.36 -31.98 10.57
C ALA A 138 -4.66 -32.76 9.28
N VAL A 139 -5.81 -32.48 8.68
CA VAL A 139 -6.24 -33.02 7.39
C VAL A 139 -6.08 -31.93 6.33
N ALA A 140 -5.38 -32.26 5.25
CA ALA A 140 -5.11 -31.34 4.14
C ALA A 140 -6.01 -31.62 2.93
N GLU A 141 -6.06 -30.66 2.00
CA GLU A 141 -6.61 -30.90 0.67
C GLU A 141 -5.93 -32.09 0.00
N GLY A 142 -6.70 -32.92 -0.69
CA GLY A 142 -6.18 -34.14 -1.31
C GLY A 142 -6.19 -35.37 -0.41
N ALA A 143 -6.40 -35.22 0.91
CA ALA A 143 -6.37 -36.34 1.84
C ALA A 143 -7.49 -37.36 1.56
N SER A 144 -7.14 -38.64 1.62
CA SER A 144 -8.09 -39.76 1.59
C SER A 144 -8.36 -40.25 3.00
N LEU A 145 -9.61 -40.19 3.42
CA LEU A 145 -10.10 -40.60 4.73
C LEU A 145 -10.84 -41.92 4.59
N ARG A 146 -10.51 -42.87 5.47
CA ARG A 146 -11.12 -44.20 5.46
C ARG A 146 -11.47 -44.64 6.87
N THR A 147 -12.64 -45.23 7.06
CA THR A 147 -13.02 -45.93 8.30
C THR A 147 -13.22 -47.41 7.97
N SER A 148 -12.78 -48.31 8.84
CA SER A 148 -13.11 -49.74 8.67
C SER A 148 -14.53 -50.04 9.17
N GLN A 149 -14.94 -51.30 9.08
CA GLN A 149 -16.13 -51.77 9.77
C GLN A 149 -16.00 -51.50 11.28
N GLY A 150 -17.07 -50.98 11.90
CA GLY A 150 -17.07 -50.52 13.30
C GLY A 150 -16.23 -49.27 13.57
N GLY A 151 -15.61 -48.67 12.55
CA GLY A 151 -14.82 -47.45 12.67
C GLY A 151 -15.67 -46.19 12.61
N ALA A 152 -15.12 -45.09 13.11
CA ALA A 152 -15.70 -43.77 13.02
C ALA A 152 -14.58 -42.72 12.97
N LEU A 153 -14.83 -41.62 12.27
CA LEU A 153 -13.90 -40.49 12.20
C LEU A 153 -14.68 -39.18 12.20
N ALA A 154 -14.37 -38.26 13.12
CA ALA A 154 -14.93 -36.93 13.10
C ALA A 154 -13.86 -35.86 12.86
N LEU A 155 -14.13 -35.00 11.89
CA LEU A 155 -13.33 -33.80 11.61
C LEU A 155 -14.06 -32.56 12.09
N LYS A 156 -13.28 -31.63 12.64
CA LYS A 156 -13.73 -30.26 12.91
C LYS A 156 -12.93 -29.30 12.05
N LEU A 157 -13.64 -28.48 11.29
CA LEU A 157 -13.04 -27.44 10.46
C LEU A 157 -13.00 -26.12 11.27
N ALA A 158 -12.07 -25.24 10.92
CA ALA A 158 -11.86 -23.96 11.59
C ALA A 158 -13.08 -23.00 11.53
N ASP A 159 -14.02 -23.26 10.61
CA ASP A 159 -15.28 -22.54 10.43
C ASP A 159 -16.43 -23.09 11.27
N ALA A 160 -16.13 -23.96 12.24
CA ALA A 160 -17.08 -24.70 13.08
C ALA A 160 -17.93 -25.76 12.34
N THR A 161 -17.61 -26.07 11.08
CA THR A 161 -18.21 -27.24 10.40
C THR A 161 -17.71 -28.53 11.05
N ALA A 162 -18.63 -29.45 11.34
CA ALA A 162 -18.35 -30.80 11.81
C ALA A 162 -18.67 -31.82 10.71
N VAL A 163 -17.74 -32.74 10.45
CA VAL A 163 -17.89 -33.81 9.45
C VAL A 163 -17.65 -35.15 10.13
N ALA A 164 -18.69 -35.97 10.22
CA ALA A 164 -18.64 -37.29 10.84
C ALA A 164 -18.76 -38.38 9.78
N LEU A 165 -17.76 -39.25 9.69
CA LEU A 165 -17.74 -40.43 8.83
C LEU A 165 -18.17 -41.64 9.66
N ALA A 166 -19.18 -42.36 9.16
CA ALA A 166 -19.63 -43.62 9.75
C ALA A 166 -18.66 -44.77 9.43
N ALA A 167 -19.00 -45.99 9.82
CA ALA A 167 -18.23 -47.19 9.48
C ALA A 167 -18.19 -47.42 7.96
N ASP A 168 -17.13 -48.09 7.49
CA ASP A 168 -16.91 -48.46 6.08
C ASP A 168 -17.06 -47.29 5.09
N THR A 169 -16.55 -46.13 5.48
CA THR A 169 -16.65 -44.88 4.71
C THR A 169 -15.33 -44.56 4.05
N ARG A 170 -15.38 -44.19 2.77
CA ARG A 170 -14.26 -43.68 1.99
C ARG A 170 -14.61 -42.29 1.48
N LEU A 171 -13.89 -41.29 1.97
CA LEU A 171 -14.12 -39.90 1.63
C LEU A 171 -12.80 -39.21 1.29
N THR A 172 -12.78 -38.46 0.21
CA THR A 172 -11.61 -37.75 -0.25
C THR A 172 -11.86 -36.24 -0.16
N VAL A 173 -10.96 -35.54 0.53
CA VAL A 173 -11.00 -34.08 0.63
C VAL A 173 -10.53 -33.48 -0.69
N ARG A 174 -11.36 -32.66 -1.32
CA ARG A 174 -11.06 -32.02 -2.62
C ARG A 174 -10.59 -30.59 -2.44
N ARG A 175 -11.37 -29.76 -1.73
CA ARG A 175 -10.98 -28.39 -1.35
C ARG A 175 -11.30 -28.11 0.13
N LEU A 176 -10.43 -27.35 0.77
CA LEU A 176 -10.51 -26.84 2.14
C LEU A 176 -10.04 -25.38 2.13
N ARG A 177 -10.88 -24.51 1.55
CA ARG A 177 -10.64 -23.07 1.46
C ARG A 177 -11.72 -22.30 2.23
N PRO A 178 -11.43 -21.07 2.69
CA PRO A 178 -12.39 -20.27 3.46
C PRO A 178 -13.75 -20.07 2.77
N ARG A 179 -13.76 -19.99 1.43
CA ARG A 179 -14.98 -19.79 0.62
C ARG A 179 -15.49 -21.05 -0.05
N GLU A 180 -14.75 -22.15 0.03
CA GLU A 180 -15.11 -23.38 -0.66
C GLU A 180 -14.56 -24.62 0.03
N VAL A 181 -15.49 -25.47 0.44
CA VAL A 181 -15.20 -26.78 1.01
C VAL A 181 -15.83 -27.82 0.10
N SER A 182 -15.05 -28.79 -0.36
CA SER A 182 -15.60 -29.88 -1.19
C SER A 182 -15.02 -31.23 -0.82
N PHE A 183 -15.91 -32.22 -0.81
CA PHE A 183 -15.61 -33.61 -0.53
C PHE A 183 -16.10 -34.51 -1.67
N THR A 184 -15.41 -35.62 -1.87
CA THR A 184 -15.89 -36.73 -2.71
C THR A 184 -16.11 -37.93 -1.81
N LEU A 185 -17.37 -38.34 -1.64
CA LEU A 185 -17.71 -39.61 -1.03
C LEU A 185 -17.60 -40.68 -2.12
N GLU A 186 -16.87 -41.76 -1.84
CA GLU A 186 -16.70 -42.90 -2.73
C GLU A 186 -17.55 -44.11 -2.29
N ALA A 187 -17.74 -44.25 -0.98
CA ALA A 187 -18.59 -45.27 -0.36
C ALA A 187 -18.86 -44.89 1.11
N GLY A 188 -19.94 -45.43 1.67
CA GLY A 188 -20.28 -45.31 3.09
C GLY A 188 -21.19 -44.12 3.36
N GLU A 189 -21.03 -43.51 4.54
CA GLU A 189 -21.96 -42.49 5.03
C GLU A 189 -21.21 -41.36 5.74
N VAL A 190 -21.57 -40.13 5.39
CA VAL A 190 -21.05 -38.91 6.01
C VAL A 190 -22.18 -38.02 6.47
N THR A 191 -22.08 -37.52 7.70
CA THR A 191 -22.96 -36.50 8.25
C THR A 191 -22.19 -35.21 8.39
N ILE A 192 -22.78 -34.12 7.91
CA ILE A 192 -22.19 -32.78 7.92
C ILE A 192 -23.12 -31.87 8.70
N ASP A 193 -22.55 -31.14 9.64
CA ASP A 193 -23.20 -30.05 10.36
C ASP A 193 -22.39 -28.78 10.13
N ALA A 194 -22.93 -27.86 9.33
CA ALA A 194 -22.26 -26.65 8.93
C ALA A 194 -23.07 -25.40 9.36
N PRO A 195 -22.44 -24.40 9.99
CA PRO A 195 -23.12 -23.14 10.26
C PRO A 195 -23.45 -22.40 8.97
N HIS A 196 -24.59 -21.72 8.95
CA HIS A 196 -25.05 -20.96 7.78
C HIS A 196 -24.09 -19.82 7.45
N ASP A 197 -23.48 -19.88 6.26
CA ASP A 197 -22.60 -18.86 5.70
C ASP A 197 -22.87 -18.70 4.20
N PRO A 198 -23.58 -17.63 3.77
CA PRO A 198 -23.92 -17.43 2.35
C PRO A 198 -22.71 -17.09 1.48
N THR A 199 -21.54 -16.86 2.07
CA THR A 199 -20.30 -16.54 1.35
C THR A 199 -19.42 -17.76 1.08
N ARG A 200 -19.80 -18.93 1.62
CA ARG A 200 -19.06 -20.19 1.51
C ARG A 200 -19.92 -21.26 0.82
N ALA A 201 -19.36 -21.93 -0.17
CA ALA A 201 -19.99 -23.12 -0.76
C ALA A 201 -19.43 -24.39 -0.11
N LEU A 202 -20.30 -25.23 0.45
CA LEU A 202 -19.94 -26.59 0.88
C LEU A 202 -20.58 -27.60 -0.08
N ARG A 203 -19.75 -28.52 -0.61
CA ARG A 203 -20.14 -29.46 -1.67
C ARG A 203 -19.75 -30.89 -1.32
N VAL A 204 -20.65 -31.84 -1.53
CA VAL A 204 -20.35 -33.28 -1.44
C VAL A 204 -20.70 -33.93 -2.76
N GLN A 205 -19.69 -34.47 -3.44
CA GLN A 205 -19.88 -35.29 -4.63
C GLN A 205 -20.01 -36.76 -4.21
N ALA A 206 -21.08 -37.44 -4.61
CA ALA A 206 -21.29 -38.86 -4.36
C ALA A 206 -21.99 -39.49 -5.57
N GLY A 207 -21.49 -40.60 -6.12
CA GLY A 207 -22.20 -41.40 -7.13
C GLY A 207 -22.78 -40.66 -8.36
N GLY A 208 -22.20 -39.52 -8.76
CA GLY A 208 -22.71 -38.67 -9.85
C GLY A 208 -23.74 -37.60 -9.43
N LEU A 209 -24.07 -37.52 -8.14
CA LEU A 209 -24.84 -36.45 -7.51
C LEU A 209 -23.90 -35.46 -6.81
N GLU A 210 -24.10 -34.17 -7.04
CA GLU A 210 -23.50 -33.09 -6.26
C GLU A 210 -24.54 -32.56 -5.26
N VAL A 211 -24.21 -32.61 -3.98
CA VAL A 211 -25.01 -32.05 -2.88
C VAL A 211 -24.36 -30.73 -2.47
N VAL A 212 -25.08 -29.63 -2.63
CA VAL A 212 -24.61 -28.27 -2.30
C VAL A 212 -25.36 -27.80 -1.07
N ASP A 213 -24.62 -27.51 -0.01
CA ASP A 213 -25.16 -26.96 1.21
C ASP A 213 -25.53 -25.48 1.04
N VAL A 214 -26.68 -25.09 1.58
CA VAL A 214 -27.14 -23.70 1.68
C VAL A 214 -27.16 -23.20 3.14
N GLY A 215 -26.92 -24.08 4.12
CA GLY A 215 -26.79 -23.79 5.56
C GLY A 215 -27.45 -24.86 6.44
N THR A 216 -26.90 -26.07 6.46
CA THR A 216 -27.68 -27.29 6.74
C THR A 216 -26.93 -28.34 7.55
N SER A 217 -27.67 -29.09 8.36
CA SER A 217 -27.25 -30.40 8.87
C SER A 217 -27.89 -31.49 8.01
N PHE A 218 -27.06 -32.29 7.35
CA PHE A 218 -27.51 -33.31 6.40
C PHE A 218 -26.58 -34.53 6.38
N THR A 219 -27.11 -35.66 5.95
CA THR A 219 -26.39 -36.92 5.79
C THR A 219 -26.41 -37.35 4.33
N VAL A 220 -25.25 -37.76 3.82
CA VAL A 220 -25.08 -38.34 2.49
C VAL A 220 -24.57 -39.76 2.64
N LYS A 221 -25.30 -40.72 2.08
CA LYS A 221 -24.95 -42.14 2.05
C LYS A 221 -24.77 -42.59 0.61
N GLN A 222 -23.67 -43.26 0.33
CA GLN A 222 -23.41 -43.91 -0.95
C GLN A 222 -23.20 -45.40 -0.74
N SER A 223 -24.17 -46.21 -1.16
CA SER A 223 -24.11 -47.67 -1.13
C SER A 223 -24.88 -48.25 -2.31
N ASP A 224 -24.49 -49.45 -2.75
CA ASP A 224 -25.26 -50.25 -3.73
C ASP A 224 -25.60 -49.51 -5.03
N GLY A 225 -24.71 -48.62 -5.50
CA GLY A 225 -24.92 -47.82 -6.72
C GLY A 225 -25.95 -46.69 -6.58
N ALA A 226 -26.49 -46.47 -5.37
CA ALA A 226 -27.42 -45.39 -5.05
C ALA A 226 -26.79 -44.39 -4.07
N VAL A 227 -27.24 -43.15 -4.16
CA VAL A 227 -26.93 -42.09 -3.20
C VAL A 227 -28.21 -41.71 -2.49
N ARG A 228 -28.22 -41.69 -1.16
CA ARG A 228 -29.31 -41.16 -0.36
C ARG A 228 -28.83 -39.90 0.35
N VAL A 229 -29.65 -38.86 0.31
CA VAL A 229 -29.42 -37.61 1.01
C VAL A 229 -30.61 -37.38 1.93
N ALA A 230 -30.35 -37.11 3.21
CA ALA A 230 -31.38 -36.78 4.19
C ALA A 230 -31.02 -35.46 4.87
N VAL A 231 -32.00 -34.56 5.00
CA VAL A 231 -31.78 -33.24 5.58
C VAL A 231 -32.44 -33.15 6.94
N THR A 232 -31.64 -32.90 7.97
CA THR A 232 -32.12 -32.80 9.35
C THR A 232 -32.56 -31.38 9.70
N SER A 233 -31.82 -30.37 9.24
CA SER A 233 -32.12 -28.95 9.50
C SER A 233 -31.55 -28.10 8.38
N GLY A 234 -32.30 -27.14 7.84
CA GLY A 234 -31.88 -26.26 6.74
C GLY A 234 -32.36 -26.75 5.37
N GLU A 235 -31.56 -26.51 4.33
CA GLU A 235 -31.86 -26.92 2.95
C GLU A 235 -30.59 -27.20 2.13
N VAL A 236 -30.62 -28.29 1.35
CA VAL A 236 -29.56 -28.58 0.37
C VAL A 236 -30.10 -28.48 -1.05
N GLU A 237 -29.23 -28.14 -1.99
CA GLU A 237 -29.50 -28.23 -3.42
C GLU A 237 -28.81 -29.48 -3.99
N LEU A 238 -29.60 -30.34 -4.62
CA LEU A 238 -29.19 -31.58 -5.25
C LEU A 238 -29.04 -31.36 -6.74
N ARG A 239 -27.85 -31.63 -7.28
CA ARG A 239 -27.51 -31.46 -8.69
C ARG A 239 -27.07 -32.81 -9.27
N GLY A 240 -27.90 -33.38 -10.13
CA GLY A 240 -27.65 -34.64 -10.84
C GLY A 240 -27.84 -34.48 -12.34
N ALA A 241 -28.23 -35.57 -13.02
CA ALA A 241 -28.63 -35.55 -14.43
C ALA A 241 -30.04 -34.95 -14.57
N GLY A 242 -30.17 -33.62 -14.49
CA GLY A 242 -31.45 -32.94 -14.57
C GLY A 242 -31.41 -31.50 -14.04
N SER A 243 -32.59 -30.91 -13.83
CA SER A 243 -32.68 -29.64 -13.13
C SER A 243 -32.29 -29.80 -11.66
N PRO A 244 -31.61 -28.81 -11.05
CA PRO A 244 -31.35 -28.81 -9.61
C PRO A 244 -32.66 -28.96 -8.82
N GLN A 245 -32.65 -29.81 -7.78
CA GLN A 245 -33.77 -29.99 -6.87
C GLN A 245 -33.37 -29.55 -5.47
N ARG A 246 -34.22 -28.78 -4.81
CA ARG A 246 -34.00 -28.34 -3.43
C ARG A 246 -34.67 -29.33 -2.48
N LEU A 247 -33.93 -29.76 -1.46
CA LEU A 247 -34.39 -30.67 -0.42
C LEU A 247 -34.34 -29.94 0.93
N THR A 248 -35.46 -29.92 1.65
CA THR A 248 -35.60 -29.19 2.92
C THR A 248 -35.60 -30.14 4.11
N ALA A 249 -35.41 -29.59 5.31
CA ALA A 249 -35.47 -30.35 6.55
C ALA A 249 -36.67 -31.32 6.63
N GLY A 250 -36.42 -32.54 7.12
CA GLY A 250 -37.41 -33.61 7.22
C GLY A 250 -37.65 -34.38 5.92
N HIS A 251 -36.99 -34.03 4.82
CA HIS A 251 -37.11 -34.74 3.54
C HIS A 251 -35.82 -35.49 3.21
N ALA A 252 -35.96 -36.52 2.37
CA ALA A 252 -34.85 -37.29 1.83
C ALA A 252 -35.01 -37.40 0.32
N ALA A 253 -33.89 -37.65 -0.36
CA ALA A 253 -33.89 -37.98 -1.76
C ALA A 253 -32.94 -39.14 -2.02
N ARG A 254 -33.29 -39.95 -3.00
CA ARG A 254 -32.48 -41.04 -3.53
C ARG A 254 -32.14 -40.76 -4.98
N PHE A 255 -30.86 -40.84 -5.29
CA PHE A 255 -30.32 -40.77 -6.65
C PHE A 255 -29.78 -42.13 -7.06
N GLU A 256 -30.30 -42.67 -8.16
CA GLU A 256 -29.88 -43.96 -8.69
C GLU A 256 -30.12 -43.99 -10.20
N ASN A 257 -29.15 -44.53 -10.96
CA ASN A 257 -29.23 -44.63 -12.43
C ASN A 257 -29.54 -43.28 -13.12
N GLY A 258 -29.00 -42.17 -12.60
CA GLY A 258 -29.23 -40.83 -13.15
C GLY A 258 -30.57 -40.20 -12.79
N VAL A 259 -31.43 -40.90 -12.04
CA VAL A 259 -32.76 -40.42 -11.65
C VAL A 259 -32.74 -40.00 -10.19
N LEU A 260 -33.13 -38.76 -9.92
CA LEU A 260 -33.38 -38.26 -8.57
C LEU A 260 -34.86 -38.47 -8.22
N ARG A 261 -35.13 -39.11 -7.07
CA ARG A 261 -36.47 -39.28 -6.50
C ARG A 261 -36.46 -38.76 -5.08
N GLU A 262 -37.46 -37.97 -4.73
CA GLU A 262 -37.69 -37.58 -3.35
C GLU A 262 -38.38 -38.74 -2.61
N ASP A 263 -37.82 -39.14 -1.48
CA ASP A 263 -38.39 -40.13 -0.57
C ASP A 263 -38.95 -39.36 0.64
N ALA A 264 -40.22 -39.62 1.00
CA ALA A 264 -40.75 -39.14 2.27
C ALA A 264 -40.00 -39.85 3.41
N VAL A 265 -39.32 -39.10 4.27
CA VAL A 265 -38.63 -39.69 5.43
C VAL A 265 -39.67 -40.27 6.37
N ALA A 266 -39.71 -41.60 6.49
CA ALA A 266 -40.13 -42.20 7.74
C ALA A 266 -39.12 -41.75 8.80
N LEU A 267 -39.54 -40.96 9.77
CA LEU A 267 -38.73 -40.52 10.92
C LEU A 267 -38.03 -41.73 11.53
N GLY A 268 -36.77 -41.88 11.14
CA GLY A 268 -35.93 -43.03 11.42
C GLY A 268 -34.49 -42.59 11.35
N VAL A 269 -34.19 -41.49 12.06
CA VAL A 269 -32.86 -41.31 12.64
C VAL A 269 -32.55 -42.62 13.33
N ASN A 270 -31.56 -43.36 12.86
CA ASN A 270 -30.99 -44.43 13.67
C ASN A 270 -30.22 -43.72 14.81
N PRO A 271 -30.69 -43.76 16.07
CA PRO A 271 -30.04 -43.06 17.17
C PRO A 271 -28.66 -43.64 17.55
N ASP A 272 -28.21 -44.71 16.89
CA ASP A 272 -26.92 -45.36 17.19
C ASP A 272 -25.68 -44.68 16.59
N VAL A 273 -25.83 -43.62 15.79
CA VAL A 273 -24.73 -42.65 15.64
C VAL A 273 -24.96 -41.59 16.70
N ALA A 274 -24.40 -41.83 17.88
CA ALA A 274 -24.41 -40.87 18.97
C ALA A 274 -23.99 -39.49 18.40
N PRO A 275 -24.77 -38.41 18.63
CA PRO A 275 -24.27 -37.07 18.35
C PRO A 275 -22.92 -36.96 19.03
N VAL A 276 -21.91 -36.47 18.29
CA VAL A 276 -20.58 -36.21 18.84
C VAL A 276 -20.80 -35.50 20.18
N PRO A 277 -20.39 -36.09 21.32
CA PRO A 277 -20.65 -35.48 22.60
C PRO A 277 -20.05 -34.08 22.56
N ALA A 278 -20.87 -33.07 22.90
CA ALA A 278 -20.37 -31.72 23.11
C ALA A 278 -19.10 -31.82 23.95
N PRO A 279 -18.00 -31.12 23.58
CA PRO A 279 -16.76 -31.20 24.33
C PRO A 279 -17.10 -30.97 25.80
N ALA A 280 -16.72 -31.92 26.66
CA ALA A 280 -16.96 -31.81 28.10
C ALA A 280 -16.52 -30.40 28.54
N PRO A 281 -17.32 -29.69 29.36
CA PRO A 281 -16.91 -28.39 29.86
C PRO A 281 -15.52 -28.56 30.46
N LEU A 282 -14.57 -27.75 29.98
CA LEU A 282 -13.19 -27.76 30.45
C LEU A 282 -13.21 -27.83 31.98
N PRO A 283 -12.38 -28.67 32.62
CA PRO A 283 -12.32 -28.71 34.07
C PRO A 283 -12.12 -27.29 34.57
N VAL A 284 -13.09 -26.80 35.35
CA VAL A 284 -12.99 -25.49 36.00
C VAL A 284 -11.68 -25.54 36.78
N PRO A 285 -10.70 -24.64 36.50
CA PRO A 285 -9.45 -24.67 37.23
C PRO A 285 -9.79 -24.54 38.72
N ALA A 286 -9.28 -25.46 39.53
CA ALA A 286 -9.37 -25.37 40.97
C ALA A 286 -8.97 -23.96 41.41
N PRO A 287 -9.64 -23.37 42.41
CA PRO A 287 -9.36 -22.00 42.84
C PRO A 287 -7.86 -21.86 43.09
N VAL A 288 -7.23 -21.02 42.27
CA VAL A 288 -5.80 -20.70 42.39
C VAL A 288 -5.61 -20.11 43.77
N ALA A 289 -4.84 -20.78 44.61
CA ALA A 289 -4.43 -20.24 45.90
C ALA A 289 -3.80 -18.86 45.68
N PRO A 290 -4.09 -17.86 46.53
CA PRO A 290 -3.59 -16.50 46.34
C PRO A 290 -2.06 -16.52 46.23
N SER A 291 -1.54 -15.91 45.17
CA SER A 291 -0.10 -15.80 44.95
C SER A 291 0.56 -15.08 46.13
N PRO A 292 1.75 -15.52 46.59
CA PRO A 292 2.48 -14.79 47.62
C PRO A 292 2.83 -13.37 47.13
N PRO A 293 2.89 -12.38 48.03
CA PRO A 293 3.18 -11.00 47.66
C PRO A 293 4.56 -10.88 47.00
N SER A 294 4.64 -10.12 45.91
CA SER A 294 5.89 -9.82 45.22
C SER A 294 6.90 -9.14 46.17
N PRO A 295 8.21 -9.47 46.09
CA PRO A 295 9.22 -8.77 46.85
C PRO A 295 9.32 -7.30 46.39
N PRO A 296 9.71 -6.37 47.28
CA PRO A 296 9.80 -4.96 46.93
C PRO A 296 10.87 -4.71 45.87
N SER A 297 10.53 -3.89 44.87
CA SER A 297 11.46 -3.36 43.87
C SER A 297 12.66 -2.69 44.56
N PRO A 298 13.92 -2.99 44.15
CA PRO A 298 15.07 -2.25 44.66
C PRO A 298 14.97 -0.79 44.21
N ALA A 299 15.12 0.12 45.18
CA ALA A 299 15.12 1.55 44.95
C ALA A 299 16.21 1.94 43.94
N ALA A 300 15.83 2.76 42.96
CA ALA A 300 16.76 3.36 42.02
C ALA A 300 17.75 4.27 42.77
N VAL A 301 19.00 3.84 42.85
CA VAL A 301 20.12 4.70 43.28
C VAL A 301 20.36 5.72 42.16
N ARG A 302 20.11 7.00 42.44
CA ARG A 302 20.51 8.10 41.54
C ARG A 302 22.03 8.21 41.52
N PRO A 303 22.68 8.35 40.35
CA PRO A 303 24.10 8.67 40.29
C PRO A 303 24.36 10.11 40.82
N PRO A 304 25.51 10.37 41.47
CA PRO A 304 25.86 11.70 41.95
C PRO A 304 26.16 12.68 40.79
N PRO A 305 25.99 14.00 41.00
CA PRO A 305 26.24 15.01 39.98
C PRO A 305 27.75 15.13 39.64
N PRO A 306 28.09 15.53 38.40
CA PRO A 306 29.48 15.73 38.00
C PRO A 306 30.12 16.94 38.69
N ALA A 307 31.42 16.82 39.00
CA ALA A 307 32.23 17.86 39.63
C ALA A 307 32.42 19.10 38.73
N PRO A 308 32.60 20.30 39.32
CA PRO A 308 32.80 21.54 38.57
C PRO A 308 34.15 21.56 37.83
N VAL A 309 34.10 21.98 36.57
CA VAL A 309 35.27 22.19 35.70
C VAL A 309 36.00 23.47 36.15
N PRO A 310 37.33 23.45 36.36
CA PRO A 310 38.08 24.66 36.68
C PRO A 310 38.15 25.59 35.46
N ALA A 311 37.98 26.89 35.74
CA ALA A 311 38.01 27.96 34.76
C ALA A 311 39.39 28.10 34.08
N ALA A 312 39.38 28.33 32.78
CA ALA A 312 40.57 28.62 31.99
C ALA A 312 41.21 29.97 32.40
N PRO A 313 42.54 30.08 32.46
CA PRO A 313 43.21 31.33 32.78
C PRO A 313 43.17 32.31 31.59
N VAL A 314 42.91 33.58 31.92
CA VAL A 314 42.94 34.75 31.03
C VAL A 314 44.39 35.10 30.67
N PRO A 315 44.71 35.47 29.41
CA PRO A 315 46.06 35.89 29.04
C PRO A 315 46.34 37.34 29.47
N VAL A 316 47.51 37.57 30.05
CA VAL A 316 48.07 38.91 30.37
C VAL A 316 49.10 39.29 29.29
N PRO A 317 49.13 40.53 28.79
CA PRO A 317 50.07 40.94 27.73
C PRO A 317 51.38 41.55 28.27
N ASN A 318 52.45 41.38 27.47
CA ASN A 318 53.76 42.07 27.48
C ASN A 318 54.83 41.63 28.51
N ALA A 319 55.98 41.12 28.01
CA ALA A 319 57.34 41.70 28.11
C ALA A 319 58.41 40.64 27.66
N PRO A 320 59.71 40.97 27.44
CA PRO A 320 60.35 40.97 26.13
C PRO A 320 61.35 39.82 25.89
N VAL A 321 61.66 39.61 24.61
CA VAL A 321 62.65 38.65 24.10
C VAL A 321 64.08 39.18 24.28
N PRO A 322 65.05 38.35 24.72
CA PRO A 322 66.44 38.52 24.38
C PRO A 322 66.92 37.50 23.35
N VAL A 323 67.73 38.04 22.44
CA VAL A 323 68.42 37.46 21.29
C VAL A 323 69.63 36.64 21.76
N ASN A 324 69.82 35.41 21.23
CA ASN A 324 71.10 34.82 20.78
C ASN A 324 70.99 33.32 20.39
N ALA A 325 71.07 33.05 19.07
CA ALA A 325 71.84 32.03 18.29
C ALA A 325 72.09 30.57 18.82
N PRO A 326 72.52 29.62 17.95
CA PRO A 326 72.18 29.34 16.54
C PRO A 326 71.75 27.87 16.27
N GLU A 327 71.31 27.64 15.04
CA GLU A 327 70.81 26.40 14.40
C GLU A 327 71.89 25.30 14.22
N PRO A 328 71.50 24.02 14.13
CA PRO A 328 72.14 23.13 13.15
C PRO A 328 71.15 22.27 12.32
N GLU A 329 71.61 22.02 11.09
CA GLU A 329 71.02 21.26 9.98
C GLU A 329 70.74 19.76 10.27
N PRO A 330 69.94 19.08 9.41
CA PRO A 330 69.52 17.70 9.62
C PRO A 330 70.43 16.67 8.90
N GLU A 331 70.71 15.56 9.57
CA GLU A 331 71.31 14.36 8.96
C GLU A 331 70.31 13.18 8.93
N VAL A 332 70.29 12.52 7.77
CA VAL A 332 69.53 11.32 7.37
C VAL A 332 70.21 10.07 7.92
N HIS A 333 69.48 9.03 8.33
CA HIS A 333 69.91 7.63 8.10
C HIS A 333 68.72 6.65 8.05
N GLU A 334 68.77 5.77 7.03
CA GLU A 334 67.95 4.61 6.74
C GLU A 334 68.25 3.42 7.68
N GLU A 335 67.28 2.54 7.93
CA GLU A 335 67.43 1.13 8.35
C GLU A 335 66.02 0.50 8.40
N ALA A 336 65.74 -0.77 8.14
CA ALA A 336 66.33 -1.87 7.39
C ALA A 336 65.22 -2.96 7.37
N TRP A 337 65.05 -3.65 6.25
CA TRP A 337 64.04 -4.70 6.06
C TRP A 337 64.63 -6.09 6.38
N ALA A 338 63.81 -7.02 6.86
CA ALA A 338 64.11 -8.47 6.85
C ALA A 338 62.82 -9.32 6.73
N PRO A 339 62.90 -10.56 6.19
CA PRO A 339 61.93 -11.09 5.21
C PRO A 339 61.12 -12.32 5.66
N LEU A 340 60.19 -12.79 4.81
CA LEU A 340 59.46 -14.06 4.92
C LEU A 340 59.74 -15.00 3.71
N PRO A 341 59.63 -16.34 3.87
CA PRO A 341 60.22 -17.37 3.00
C PRO A 341 59.32 -17.84 1.81
N PRO A 342 59.85 -18.67 0.88
CA PRO A 342 59.32 -18.83 -0.47
C PRO A 342 58.38 -20.03 -0.65
N GLY A 343 57.46 -19.92 -1.62
CA GLY A 343 56.65 -21.05 -2.08
C GLY A 343 55.92 -20.80 -3.41
N ALA A 344 56.36 -21.54 -4.44
CA ALA A 344 55.61 -22.01 -5.61
C ALA A 344 55.20 -21.04 -6.74
N ALA A 345 56.14 -20.90 -7.68
CA ALA A 345 56.04 -20.93 -9.14
C ALA A 345 54.67 -20.73 -9.83
N ALA A 346 54.64 -19.71 -10.69
CA ALA A 346 53.60 -19.36 -11.64
C ALA A 346 53.51 -20.32 -12.84
N SER A 347 52.27 -20.57 -13.31
CA SER A 347 51.97 -21.10 -14.63
C SER A 347 51.21 -20.05 -15.45
N LYS A 348 51.75 -19.75 -16.64
CA LYS A 348 51.28 -18.73 -17.60
C LYS A 348 50.15 -19.28 -18.49
N PRO A 349 49.03 -18.58 -18.69
CA PRO A 349 48.08 -18.92 -19.76
C PRO A 349 48.45 -18.23 -21.10
N PRO A 350 48.10 -18.84 -22.25
CA PRO A 350 48.51 -18.36 -23.57
C PRO A 350 47.62 -17.24 -24.11
N ALA A 351 48.19 -16.51 -25.09
CA ALA A 351 47.60 -15.36 -25.77
C ALA A 351 46.40 -15.75 -26.66
N VAL A 352 45.35 -14.93 -26.63
CA VAL A 352 44.19 -15.00 -27.54
C VAL A 352 44.17 -13.75 -28.40
N SER A 353 44.11 -13.94 -29.72
CA SER A 353 44.07 -12.88 -30.74
C SER A 353 42.74 -12.11 -30.75
N PRO A 354 42.72 -10.82 -31.15
CA PRO A 354 41.49 -10.04 -31.24
C PRO A 354 40.66 -10.35 -32.51
N PRO A 355 39.32 -10.22 -32.47
CA PRO A 355 38.46 -10.43 -33.64
C PRO A 355 38.47 -9.24 -34.62
N PRO A 356 38.13 -9.47 -35.90
CA PRO A 356 38.18 -8.45 -36.96
C PRO A 356 37.01 -7.46 -36.92
N PRO A 357 37.13 -6.28 -37.55
CA PRO A 357 36.09 -5.24 -37.56
C PRO A 357 34.90 -5.60 -38.48
N PRO A 358 33.71 -5.03 -38.20
CA PRO A 358 32.50 -5.31 -38.96
C PRO A 358 32.50 -4.65 -40.35
N PRO A 359 31.76 -5.22 -41.33
CA PRO A 359 31.71 -4.72 -42.69
C PRO A 359 30.88 -3.43 -42.81
N THR A 360 31.37 -2.50 -43.62
CA THR A 360 30.65 -1.32 -44.09
C THR A 360 29.68 -1.70 -45.22
N THR A 361 28.47 -1.17 -45.19
CA THR A 361 27.50 -1.29 -46.30
C THR A 361 26.74 0.05 -46.44
N PRO A 362 26.44 0.49 -47.68
CA PRO A 362 26.29 1.90 -48.02
C PRO A 362 24.85 2.45 -47.85
N ALA A 363 24.78 3.78 -47.81
CA ALA A 363 23.57 4.58 -47.64
C ALA A 363 22.53 4.40 -48.75
N ALA A 364 21.25 4.45 -48.36
CA ALA A 364 20.07 4.52 -49.24
C ALA A 364 19.15 5.71 -48.81
N PRO A 365 18.35 6.28 -49.74
CA PRO A 365 17.88 7.68 -49.72
C PRO A 365 16.65 7.95 -48.84
N PRO A 366 16.29 9.23 -48.59
CA PRO A 366 15.29 9.57 -47.57
C PRO A 366 13.86 9.36 -48.07
N ALA A 367 13.04 8.69 -47.26
CA ALA A 367 11.60 8.60 -47.43
C ALA A 367 10.90 9.43 -46.33
N THR A 368 10.01 10.30 -46.79
CA THR A 368 9.24 11.31 -46.06
C THR A 368 8.26 10.69 -45.05
N ALA A 369 8.25 11.20 -43.82
CA ALA A 369 7.22 10.90 -42.81
C ALA A 369 6.27 12.11 -42.60
N PRO A 370 4.95 11.90 -42.44
CA PRO A 370 4.00 12.96 -42.07
C PRO A 370 4.01 13.24 -40.55
N ALA A 371 3.64 14.48 -40.21
CA ALA A 371 3.87 15.16 -38.93
C ALA A 371 3.11 14.59 -37.70
N PRO A 372 3.72 14.65 -36.49
CA PRO A 372 2.99 14.64 -35.24
C PRO A 372 2.57 16.05 -34.78
N SER A 373 1.33 16.12 -34.32
CA SER A 373 0.63 17.28 -33.80
C SER A 373 1.27 17.89 -32.55
N LYS A 374 1.33 19.22 -32.57
CA LYS A 374 1.42 20.20 -31.47
C LYS A 374 1.35 19.59 -30.06
N THR A 375 2.47 19.58 -29.34
CA THR A 375 2.67 20.25 -28.03
C THR A 375 4.08 19.89 -27.54
N ASN A 376 5.08 20.68 -27.94
CA ASN A 376 6.29 20.92 -27.16
C ASN A 376 7.10 22.03 -27.85
N ARG A 377 6.85 23.27 -27.45
CA ARG A 377 7.73 24.38 -27.80
C ARG A 377 8.85 24.40 -26.77
N ALA A 378 10.06 24.11 -27.23
CA ALA A 378 11.28 24.38 -26.51
C ALA A 378 11.33 25.88 -26.14
N ILE A 379 11.58 26.18 -24.87
CA ILE A 379 11.93 27.53 -24.43
C ILE A 379 13.44 27.54 -24.30
N GLY A 380 14.08 28.25 -25.24
CA GLY A 380 15.46 28.70 -25.09
C GLY A 380 15.53 29.71 -23.95
N ALA A 381 16.66 29.70 -23.24
CA ALA A 381 16.99 30.69 -22.24
C ALA A 381 17.08 32.07 -22.90
N ASP A 382 16.09 32.92 -22.66
CA ASP A 382 16.25 34.37 -22.59
C ASP A 382 15.04 34.98 -21.86
N GLU A 383 15.34 35.91 -20.95
CA GLU A 383 14.42 36.89 -20.35
C GLU A 383 13.28 36.36 -19.44
N VAL A 384 13.61 36.05 -18.19
CA VAL A 384 12.61 35.93 -17.11
C VAL A 384 12.13 37.33 -16.72
N THR A 385 11.02 37.77 -17.31
CA THR A 385 10.35 39.01 -16.89
C THR A 385 9.62 38.82 -15.56
N VAL A 386 9.80 39.77 -14.66
CA VAL A 386 9.25 39.81 -13.28
C VAL A 386 7.71 39.61 -13.26
N THR A 387 7.02 39.95 -14.35
CA THR A 387 5.58 39.75 -14.55
C THR A 387 5.15 38.27 -14.58
N ALA A 388 5.99 37.36 -15.07
CA ALA A 388 5.70 35.92 -15.09
C ALA A 388 5.83 35.28 -13.69
N ALA A 389 6.72 35.81 -12.85
CA ALA A 389 6.84 35.41 -11.45
C ALA A 389 5.65 35.92 -10.62
N GLU A 390 5.17 37.13 -10.90
CA GLU A 390 4.03 37.74 -10.23
C GLU A 390 2.70 37.01 -10.53
N GLN A 391 2.50 36.58 -11.79
CA GLN A 391 1.34 35.76 -12.16
C GLN A 391 1.36 34.36 -11.51
N ARG A 392 2.56 33.76 -11.35
CA ARG A 392 2.72 32.48 -10.64
C ARG A 392 2.51 32.60 -9.12
N LEU A 393 2.88 33.72 -8.52
CA LEU A 393 2.62 33.97 -7.09
C LEU A 393 1.13 34.22 -6.83
N LYS A 394 0.43 34.94 -7.73
CA LYS A 394 -1.03 35.14 -7.63
C LYS A 394 -1.82 33.83 -7.80
N SER A 395 -1.38 32.91 -8.67
CA SER A 395 -2.05 31.61 -8.83
C SER A 395 -1.80 30.64 -7.67
N LEU A 396 -0.65 30.77 -6.99
CA LEU A 396 -0.36 30.00 -5.77
C LEU A 396 -1.12 30.55 -4.55
N ALA A 397 -1.37 31.87 -4.49
CA ALA A 397 -2.14 32.49 -3.40
C ALA A 397 -3.65 32.14 -3.44
N THR A 398 -4.24 31.96 -4.62
CA THR A 398 -5.65 31.55 -4.77
C THR A 398 -5.86 30.05 -4.55
N GLY A 399 -4.84 29.20 -4.75
CA GLY A 399 -4.95 27.75 -4.59
C GLY A 399 -4.80 27.22 -3.16
N VAL A 400 -4.30 28.03 -2.21
CA VAL A 400 -3.96 27.58 -0.85
C VAL A 400 -5.11 27.78 0.16
N THR A 401 -6.28 28.28 -0.28
CA THR A 401 -7.42 28.53 0.62
C THR A 401 -8.57 27.52 0.52
N GLN A 402 -8.48 26.46 -0.30
CA GLN A 402 -9.49 25.39 -0.36
C GLN A 402 -9.05 24.13 0.41
N SER A 403 -9.49 24.09 1.66
CA SER A 403 -9.62 23.02 2.66
C SER A 403 -9.16 21.59 2.30
N PHE A 404 -8.19 21.09 3.07
CA PHE A 404 -7.77 19.68 3.16
C PHE A 404 -8.69 18.82 4.05
N THR A 405 -9.98 18.74 3.74
CA THR A 405 -10.86 17.76 4.39
C THR A 405 -11.64 16.98 3.33
N THR A 406 -11.09 15.84 2.88
CA THR A 406 -11.82 14.89 2.02
C THR A 406 -13.08 14.45 2.77
N SER A 407 -14.26 14.70 2.20
CA SER A 407 -15.51 14.31 2.86
C SER A 407 -15.68 12.79 2.85
N ALA A 408 -16.36 12.22 3.85
CA ALA A 408 -16.66 10.79 3.88
C ALA A 408 -17.47 10.31 2.66
N ARG A 409 -18.25 11.22 2.06
CA ARG A 409 -19.02 10.98 0.85
C ARG A 409 -18.13 10.89 -0.39
N GLU A 410 -17.15 11.78 -0.52
CA GLU A 410 -16.13 11.73 -1.56
C GLU A 410 -15.31 10.44 -1.49
N LEU A 411 -14.90 10.02 -0.28
CA LEU A 411 -14.12 8.81 -0.10
C LEU A 411 -14.88 7.56 -0.57
N ARG A 412 -16.18 7.47 -0.28
CA ARG A 412 -17.03 6.36 -0.73
C ARG A 412 -17.28 6.37 -2.23
N ALA A 413 -17.39 7.55 -2.86
CA ALA A 413 -17.46 7.65 -4.32
C ALA A 413 -16.15 7.17 -4.99
N LYS A 414 -14.98 7.54 -4.45
CA LYS A 414 -13.67 7.06 -4.92
C LYS A 414 -13.50 5.55 -4.74
N GLU A 415 -13.99 5.00 -3.63
CA GLU A 415 -13.93 3.56 -3.39
C GLU A 415 -14.80 2.76 -4.37
N LEU A 416 -15.98 3.28 -4.69
CA LEU A 416 -16.85 2.69 -5.70
C LEU A 416 -16.18 2.65 -7.08
N HIS A 417 -15.45 3.72 -7.44
CA HIS A 417 -14.68 3.77 -8.67
C HIS A 417 -13.61 2.65 -8.72
N ARG A 418 -12.86 2.45 -7.63
CA ARG A 418 -11.88 1.36 -7.55
C ARG A 418 -12.50 -0.02 -7.70
N LEU A 419 -13.69 -0.24 -7.12
CA LEU A 419 -14.44 -1.49 -7.30
C LEU A 419 -14.89 -1.71 -8.75
N ALA A 420 -15.24 -0.63 -9.45
CA ALA A 420 -15.57 -0.69 -10.87
C ALA A 420 -14.35 -1.02 -11.75
N GLU A 421 -13.18 -0.52 -11.38
CA GLU A 421 -11.90 -0.88 -12.02
C GLU A 421 -11.51 -2.34 -11.76
N SER A 422 -11.74 -2.85 -10.55
CA SER A 422 -11.44 -4.26 -10.20
C SER A 422 -12.40 -5.28 -10.82
N GLY A 423 -13.53 -4.83 -11.37
CA GLY A 423 -14.46 -5.67 -12.14
C GLY A 423 -15.58 -6.34 -11.34
N ASP A 424 -15.74 -6.03 -10.05
CA ASP A 424 -16.83 -6.57 -9.21
C ASP A 424 -18.15 -5.82 -9.47
N CYS A 425 -18.75 -6.08 -10.63
CA CYS A 425 -19.86 -5.29 -11.15
C CYS A 425 -21.14 -5.42 -10.31
N ASN A 426 -21.36 -6.57 -9.65
CA ASN A 426 -22.52 -6.77 -8.78
C ASN A 426 -22.44 -5.86 -7.53
N GLN A 427 -21.27 -5.78 -6.90
CA GLN A 427 -21.05 -4.88 -5.76
C GLN A 427 -21.14 -3.41 -6.15
N VAL A 428 -20.63 -3.03 -7.32
CA VAL A 428 -20.70 -1.65 -7.81
C VAL A 428 -22.14 -1.21 -7.98
N VAL A 429 -23.00 -2.02 -8.60
CA VAL A 429 -24.41 -1.65 -8.82
C VAL A 429 -25.16 -1.50 -7.49
N LEU A 430 -24.97 -2.43 -6.56
CA LEU A 430 -25.59 -2.37 -5.22
C LEU A 430 -25.15 -1.12 -4.44
N ARG A 431 -23.84 -0.84 -4.39
CA ARG A 431 -23.28 0.29 -3.66
C ARG A 431 -23.59 1.63 -4.35
N ALA A 432 -23.65 1.67 -5.68
CA ALA A 432 -24.05 2.85 -6.43
C ALA A 432 -25.49 3.23 -6.13
N ASN A 433 -26.40 2.26 -6.12
CA ASN A 433 -27.80 2.50 -5.74
C ASN A 433 -27.90 3.09 -4.33
N ALA A 434 -27.22 2.48 -3.34
CA ALA A 434 -27.20 3.00 -1.98
C ALA A 434 -26.64 4.44 -1.92
N TRP A 435 -25.49 4.70 -2.57
CA TRP A 435 -24.87 6.02 -2.58
C TRP A 435 -25.77 7.09 -3.24
N LEU A 436 -26.44 6.74 -4.35
CA LEU A 436 -27.31 7.66 -5.08
C LEU A 436 -28.62 7.98 -4.35
N THR A 437 -29.09 7.08 -3.47
CA THR A 437 -30.26 7.30 -2.61
C THR A 437 -29.99 8.21 -1.41
N GLU A 438 -28.73 8.35 -1.00
CA GLU A 438 -28.37 9.27 0.08
C GLU A 438 -28.54 10.74 -0.33
N THR A 439 -29.04 11.55 0.60
CA THR A 439 -29.26 12.99 0.42
C THR A 439 -27.97 13.68 -0.07
N PRO A 440 -28.03 14.44 -1.18
CA PRO A 440 -26.88 15.19 -1.68
C PRO A 440 -26.34 16.19 -0.66
N THR A 441 -25.02 16.35 -0.59
CA THR A 441 -24.39 17.37 0.25
C THR A 441 -24.41 18.73 -0.45
N ALA A 442 -24.26 19.81 0.33
CA ALA A 442 -24.08 21.17 -0.21
C ALA A 442 -22.66 21.42 -0.77
N ASP A 443 -21.87 20.35 -0.99
CA ASP A 443 -20.51 20.45 -1.48
C ASP A 443 -20.52 20.82 -2.98
N PRO A 444 -19.75 21.83 -3.43
CA PRO A 444 -19.69 22.20 -4.84
C PRO A 444 -19.20 21.06 -5.76
N ALA A 445 -18.50 20.06 -5.24
CA ALA A 445 -18.05 18.89 -5.99
C ALA A 445 -19.07 17.73 -6.06
N GLU A 446 -20.19 17.80 -5.33
CA GLU A 446 -21.24 16.77 -5.29
C GLU A 446 -21.75 16.36 -6.69
N PRO A 447 -22.06 17.28 -7.62
CA PRO A 447 -22.52 16.90 -8.96
C PRO A 447 -21.49 16.06 -9.73
N ARG A 448 -20.20 16.37 -9.56
CA ARG A 448 -19.11 15.65 -10.20
C ARG A 448 -19.00 14.22 -9.68
N TRP A 449 -19.10 14.02 -8.36
CA TRP A 449 -19.07 12.68 -7.76
C TRP A 449 -20.28 11.85 -8.19
N ARG A 450 -21.46 12.47 -8.18
CA ARG A 450 -22.71 11.80 -8.60
C ARG A 450 -22.66 11.34 -10.04
N ARG A 451 -22.14 12.18 -10.94
CA ARG A 451 -21.89 11.80 -12.34
C ARG A 451 -20.93 10.62 -12.45
N ALA A 452 -19.81 10.64 -11.73
CA ALA A 452 -18.83 9.57 -11.75
C ALA A 452 -19.42 8.23 -11.30
N VAL A 453 -20.17 8.21 -10.19
CA VAL A 453 -20.86 7.02 -9.67
C VAL A 453 -21.85 6.45 -10.69
N MET A 454 -22.64 7.31 -11.35
CA MET A 454 -23.60 6.87 -12.37
C MET A 454 -22.93 6.31 -13.63
N VAL A 455 -21.79 6.90 -14.06
CA VAL A 455 -21.01 6.37 -15.18
C VAL A 455 -20.48 4.96 -14.87
N ASP A 456 -19.93 4.76 -13.68
CA ASP A 456 -19.42 3.45 -13.25
C ASP A 456 -20.56 2.43 -13.12
N GLN A 457 -21.71 2.84 -12.59
CA GLN A 457 -22.91 2.01 -12.52
C GLN A 457 -23.38 1.55 -13.92
N ALA A 458 -23.52 2.46 -14.88
CA ALA A 458 -23.95 2.12 -16.24
C ALA A 458 -22.95 1.20 -16.95
N LYS A 459 -21.65 1.41 -16.73
CA LYS A 459 -20.58 0.55 -17.25
C LYS A 459 -20.70 -0.88 -16.68
N CYS A 460 -20.93 -1.02 -15.38
CA CYS A 460 -21.09 -2.31 -14.71
C CYS A 460 -22.40 -3.01 -15.11
N LEU A 461 -23.53 -2.29 -15.24
CA LEU A 461 -24.79 -2.84 -15.74
C LEU A 461 -24.64 -3.41 -17.16
N THR A 462 -23.91 -2.69 -18.04
CA THR A 462 -23.61 -3.18 -19.39
C THR A 462 -22.83 -4.50 -19.36
N LYS A 463 -21.81 -4.60 -18.48
CA LYS A 463 -21.01 -5.83 -18.31
C LYS A 463 -21.82 -7.01 -17.77
N LEU A 464 -22.84 -6.75 -16.94
CA LEU A 464 -23.75 -7.78 -16.40
C LEU A 464 -24.86 -8.19 -17.38
N GLY A 465 -24.89 -7.64 -18.60
CA GLY A 465 -25.93 -7.93 -19.59
C GLY A 465 -27.24 -7.17 -19.39
N ARG A 466 -27.31 -6.25 -18.41
CA ARG A 466 -28.50 -5.43 -18.08
C ARG A 466 -28.50 -4.12 -18.86
N LYS A 467 -28.59 -4.21 -20.20
CA LYS A 467 -28.40 -3.06 -21.11
C LYS A 467 -29.47 -1.98 -20.97
N ASP A 468 -30.74 -2.36 -20.86
CA ASP A 468 -31.85 -1.40 -20.77
C ASP A 468 -31.72 -0.49 -19.54
N GLU A 469 -31.31 -1.07 -18.40
CA GLU A 469 -31.03 -0.31 -17.18
C GLU A 469 -29.80 0.59 -17.33
N ALA A 470 -28.75 0.11 -18.00
CA ALA A 470 -27.55 0.91 -18.25
C ALA A 470 -27.86 2.16 -19.08
N ASP A 471 -28.73 2.03 -20.09
CA ASP A 471 -29.13 3.13 -20.95
C ASP A 471 -30.05 4.11 -20.21
N GLN A 472 -30.92 3.62 -19.33
CA GLN A 472 -31.71 4.47 -18.44
C GLN A 472 -30.83 5.29 -17.48
N VAL A 473 -29.76 4.70 -16.93
CA VAL A 473 -28.81 5.43 -16.07
C VAL A 473 -28.06 6.49 -16.89
N ARG A 474 -27.62 6.18 -18.12
CA ARG A 474 -26.94 7.14 -19.01
C ARG A 474 -27.82 8.32 -19.39
N ALA A 475 -29.10 8.07 -19.65
CA ALA A 475 -30.07 9.11 -20.01
C ALA A 475 -30.29 10.12 -18.87
N ASN A 476 -30.07 9.72 -17.62
CA ASN A 476 -30.27 10.53 -16.42
C ASN A 476 -28.97 11.14 -15.86
N LEU A 477 -27.86 11.11 -16.61
CA LEU A 477 -26.59 11.65 -16.13
C LEU A 477 -26.69 13.18 -15.90
N PRO A 478 -26.19 13.69 -14.76
CA PRO A 478 -26.13 15.11 -14.53
C PRO A 478 -25.19 15.80 -15.55
N PRO A 479 -25.49 17.05 -15.92
CA PRO A 479 -24.82 17.78 -17.01
C PRO A 479 -23.32 17.98 -16.83
#